data_AF-A0A848EFT8-F1
#
_entry.id   AF-A0A848EFT8-F1
#
_cell.length_a   1.000
_cell.length_b   1.000
_cell.length_c   1.000
_cell.angle_alpha   90.00
_cell.angle_beta   90.00
_cell.angle_gamma   90.00
#
_symmetry.space_group_name_H-M   'P 1'
#
loop_
_entity.id
_entity.type
_entity.pdbx_description
1 polymer ?
#
loop_
_entity_poly.entity_id
_entity_poly.type
_entity_poly.pdbx_seq_one_letter_code
_entity_poly.pdbx_strand_id
1 'polypeptide(L)'
;MSWSAGGPSNGNDTYTGSGSGDSPAGAQNGNDSLLGNGGNDSLRGESNNDTIRGGDGNDTLLGGNGSDWLFGDAGNDRLLGDGQGSGGSEADTMDGGTGNDTIIGVDGNDSVLGGDGNDSLVLAGGNDTGLGGAGNDTIDGGSGNDVLDGGADNDRLIGGSGNDNLLGGAGADSLDGGSGDDTLQGGAGADTFVDSGGVDELSYASDTVGVTVNMQLGTASGGDAQGDVFAGNTFENLRGGSGNDFLTGSTHYDNIIYGEGGNDTIVTNLGDTAYGGAGDDSIYGSPESGSGSEDMLFGGDGNDIIVARGGTDTVGGGAGDDTVIAGNGDGNDSLDGGSGNDTLLLRNWVGPNINSDDITSGVYGNWTVSGATGTDALRTFTYSDGTILRVRDFEAIVCFTAGTLITTPRGEVPVEALRPGDEVLTLHNGPVIRPLVWTGRTSVDVARHPDRVKVAPVRITRGALGDGIPFRDLVVSPDHGILLDGHLVAAGLLVNGTTILRETWHHRVTYYHLEIEGHGLLLSEGAVTETYLDDGNRHLFDNAALATIAVDFAALRGNGRYAAAACAPLLAEGDLRLTGIRARLDDRAAGADARRRARA
;
A
#
# COMPACT_ATOMS: atom_id res chain seq x y z
N MET A 1 -17.50 -37.82 61.85
CA MET A 1 -17.70 -36.92 63.00
C MET A 1 -16.45 -36.85 63.87
N SER A 2 -15.65 -35.79 63.73
CA SER A 2 -15.00 -35.14 64.87
C SER A 2 -14.79 -33.67 64.53
N TRP A 3 -15.73 -32.84 64.98
CA TRP A 3 -15.55 -31.40 65.10
C TRP A 3 -14.53 -31.14 66.21
N SER A 4 -13.35 -30.59 65.88
CA SER A 4 -12.55 -29.88 66.88
C SER A 4 -13.00 -28.43 66.90
N ALA A 5 -13.88 -28.13 67.85
CA ALA A 5 -14.42 -26.82 68.11
C ALA A 5 -13.34 -25.78 68.42
N GLY A 6 -12.97 -24.97 67.43
CA GLY A 6 -13.12 -23.52 67.54
C GLY A 6 -14.32 -23.16 66.67
N GLY A 7 -15.34 -22.46 67.20
CA GLY A 7 -16.25 -21.75 66.29
C GLY A 7 -15.45 -20.72 65.48
N PRO A 8 -15.98 -20.23 64.34
CA PRO A 8 -15.25 -19.30 63.49
C PRO A 8 -14.66 -18.19 64.34
N SER A 9 -13.34 -18.11 64.34
CA SER A 9 -12.65 -17.06 65.05
C SER A 9 -12.79 -15.78 64.22
N ASN A 10 -12.72 -14.57 64.80
CA ASN A 10 -12.77 -13.34 63.98
C ASN A 10 -11.46 -13.11 63.18
N GLY A 11 -10.78 -14.16 62.73
CA GLY A 11 -9.54 -14.11 61.98
C GLY A 11 -9.38 -15.35 61.12
N ASN A 12 -8.26 -15.42 60.40
CA ASN A 12 -8.01 -16.46 59.39
C ASN A 12 -8.14 -17.88 59.95
N ASP A 13 -9.09 -18.62 59.41
CA ASP A 13 -9.39 -19.99 59.77
C ASP A 13 -8.97 -20.96 58.65
N THR A 14 -8.75 -22.24 58.99
CA THR A 14 -8.46 -23.29 58.02
C THR A 14 -9.37 -24.48 58.27
N TYR A 15 -10.12 -24.88 57.25
CA TYR A 15 -10.95 -26.07 57.24
C TYR A 15 -10.37 -27.13 56.30
N THR A 16 -10.42 -28.38 56.75
CA THR A 16 -10.08 -29.55 55.93
C THR A 16 -11.18 -30.59 56.07
N GLY A 17 -11.84 -30.87 54.96
CA GLY A 17 -12.92 -31.83 54.80
C GLY A 17 -12.44 -33.27 54.80
N SER A 18 -13.36 -34.15 54.47
CA SER A 18 -13.22 -35.59 54.51
C SER A 18 -13.34 -36.18 53.10
N GLY A 19 -13.44 -37.50 52.97
CA GLY A 19 -13.71 -38.14 51.67
C GLY A 19 -15.21 -38.31 51.38
N SER A 20 -16.05 -37.46 51.94
CA SER A 20 -17.51 -37.47 51.79
C SER A 20 -18.04 -36.05 51.82
N GLY A 21 -19.20 -35.81 51.19
CA GLY A 21 -19.80 -34.48 51.10
C GLY A 21 -19.85 -33.69 52.41
N ASP A 22 -19.22 -32.52 52.39
CA ASP A 22 -19.00 -31.58 53.48
C ASP A 22 -19.67 -30.23 53.18
N SER A 23 -19.96 -29.43 54.21
CA SER A 23 -20.56 -28.09 54.02
C SER A 23 -20.08 -27.03 55.02
N PRO A 24 -18.77 -26.78 55.15
CA PRO A 24 -18.19 -25.72 55.98
C PRO A 24 -18.48 -24.31 55.41
N ALA A 25 -18.43 -23.32 56.31
CA ALA A 25 -18.39 -21.90 55.98
C ALA A 25 -17.24 -21.23 56.75
N GLY A 26 -16.61 -20.22 56.14
CA GLY A 26 -15.60 -19.37 56.75
C GLY A 26 -16.15 -18.46 57.86
N ALA A 27 -15.25 -17.68 58.45
CA ALA A 27 -15.52 -16.66 59.42
C ALA A 27 -15.78 -15.30 58.74
N GLN A 28 -16.75 -14.55 59.27
CA GLN A 28 -17.17 -13.26 58.69
C GLN A 28 -16.09 -12.14 58.66
N ASN A 29 -14.88 -12.36 59.20
CA ASN A 29 -13.82 -11.34 59.29
C ASN A 29 -12.40 -11.91 59.08
N GLY A 30 -12.28 -13.12 58.51
CA GLY A 30 -11.00 -13.79 58.28
C GLY A 30 -10.71 -13.94 56.79
N ASN A 31 -9.43 -14.10 56.44
CA ASN A 31 -9.04 -14.67 55.15
C ASN A 31 -8.83 -16.16 55.35
N ASP A 32 -9.76 -16.96 54.88
CA ASP A 32 -9.91 -18.35 55.26
C ASP A 32 -9.44 -19.32 54.17
N SER A 33 -9.10 -20.54 54.58
CA SER A 33 -8.74 -21.62 53.66
C SER A 33 -9.66 -22.82 53.87
N LEU A 34 -10.47 -23.15 52.87
CA LEU A 34 -11.44 -24.25 52.91
C LEU A 34 -11.04 -25.31 51.89
N LEU A 35 -10.84 -26.55 52.35
CA LEU A 35 -10.52 -27.70 51.48
C LEU A 35 -11.58 -28.80 51.66
N GLY A 36 -12.27 -29.20 50.59
CA GLY A 36 -13.28 -30.28 50.58
C GLY A 36 -12.66 -31.68 50.59
N ASN A 37 -11.70 -31.90 49.71
CA ASN A 37 -11.00 -33.17 49.39
C ASN A 37 -11.79 -34.11 48.49
N GLY A 38 -12.83 -34.77 48.99
CA GLY A 38 -13.51 -35.79 48.21
C GLY A 38 -14.98 -35.92 48.55
N GLY A 39 -15.81 -36.25 47.57
CA GLY A 39 -17.26 -36.20 47.70
C GLY A 39 -17.81 -34.88 47.16
N ASN A 40 -19.13 -34.71 47.22
CA ASN A 40 -19.78 -33.50 46.72
C ASN A 40 -19.96 -32.50 47.87
N ASP A 41 -19.16 -31.45 47.86
CA ASP A 41 -18.99 -30.49 48.92
C ASP A 41 -19.71 -29.16 48.64
N SER A 42 -20.05 -28.42 49.68
CA SER A 42 -20.63 -27.08 49.59
C SER A 42 -19.88 -26.10 50.49
N LEU A 43 -18.91 -25.40 49.92
CA LEU A 43 -17.95 -24.56 50.65
C LEU A 43 -18.30 -23.08 50.47
N ARG A 44 -18.14 -22.26 51.52
CA ARG A 44 -18.42 -20.82 51.48
C ARG A 44 -17.36 -20.01 52.23
N GLY A 45 -16.76 -19.00 51.62
CA GLY A 45 -15.76 -18.12 52.25
C GLY A 45 -16.38 -17.07 53.19
N GLU A 46 -17.49 -16.46 52.78
CA GLU A 46 -18.25 -15.39 53.47
C GLU A 46 -17.74 -13.98 53.22
N SER A 47 -16.68 -13.52 53.91
CA SER A 47 -16.21 -12.13 53.81
C SER A 47 -14.69 -12.09 53.85
N ASN A 48 -14.10 -11.10 53.19
CA ASN A 48 -12.66 -10.95 52.92
C ASN A 48 -12.16 -12.02 51.94
N ASN A 49 -10.83 -12.08 51.78
CA ASN A 49 -10.22 -12.83 50.69
C ASN A 49 -9.94 -14.26 51.13
N ASP A 50 -10.69 -15.19 50.58
CA ASP A 50 -10.71 -16.59 50.93
C ASP A 50 -10.05 -17.46 49.85
N THR A 51 -9.63 -18.66 50.23
CA THR A 51 -9.15 -19.69 49.30
C THR A 51 -9.95 -20.96 49.53
N ILE A 52 -10.70 -21.36 48.52
CA ILE A 52 -11.65 -22.46 48.56
C ILE A 52 -11.25 -23.50 47.51
N ARG A 53 -11.16 -24.76 47.90
CA ARG A 53 -10.82 -25.87 47.01
C ARG A 53 -11.78 -27.04 47.23
N GLY A 54 -12.48 -27.45 46.18
CA GLY A 54 -13.42 -28.57 46.16
C GLY A 54 -12.71 -29.91 46.34
N GLY A 55 -11.99 -30.34 45.31
CA GLY A 55 -11.27 -31.62 45.30
C GLY A 55 -11.93 -32.60 44.34
N ASP A 56 -12.03 -33.88 44.72
CA ASP A 56 -12.74 -34.88 43.91
C ASP A 56 -14.25 -34.82 44.19
N GLY A 57 -15.09 -34.60 43.19
CA GLY A 57 -16.54 -34.65 43.31
C GLY A 57 -17.22 -33.49 42.60
N ASN A 58 -18.54 -33.40 42.72
CA ASN A 58 -19.27 -32.26 42.14
C ASN A 58 -19.59 -31.27 43.26
N ASP A 59 -18.78 -30.23 43.34
CA ASP A 59 -18.73 -29.29 44.43
C ASP A 59 -19.48 -28.00 44.12
N THR A 60 -19.84 -27.27 45.18
CA THR A 60 -20.41 -25.92 45.07
C THR A 60 -19.61 -24.99 45.94
N LEU A 61 -18.86 -24.10 45.30
CA LEU A 61 -17.97 -23.15 45.94
C LEU A 61 -18.56 -21.75 45.84
N LEU A 62 -18.51 -21.00 46.93
CA LEU A 62 -18.95 -19.62 46.99
C LEU A 62 -17.89 -18.78 47.70
N GLY A 63 -17.29 -17.82 47.00
CA GLY A 63 -16.28 -16.92 47.58
C GLY A 63 -16.89 -16.10 48.70
N GLY A 64 -17.78 -15.17 48.37
CA GLY A 64 -18.44 -14.33 49.36
C GLY A 64 -18.25 -12.85 49.05
N ASN A 65 -17.69 -12.06 49.95
CA ASN A 65 -17.25 -10.70 49.62
C ASN A 65 -15.74 -10.70 49.75
N GLY A 66 -15.02 -10.01 48.88
CA GLY A 66 -13.56 -10.03 48.89
C GLY A 66 -13.04 -10.52 47.55
N SER A 67 -11.72 -10.57 47.43
CA SER A 67 -11.05 -11.16 46.26
C SER A 67 -10.65 -12.59 46.59
N ASP A 68 -11.38 -13.54 46.05
CA ASP A 68 -11.37 -14.94 46.43
C ASP A 68 -10.66 -15.82 45.40
N TRP A 69 -10.21 -16.98 45.86
CA TRP A 69 -9.55 -17.99 45.04
C TRP A 69 -10.37 -19.28 45.13
N LEU A 70 -11.06 -19.67 44.05
CA LEU A 70 -11.90 -20.86 44.02
C LEU A 70 -11.34 -21.89 43.03
N PHE A 71 -11.22 -23.14 43.47
CA PHE A 71 -10.73 -24.26 42.67
C PHE A 71 -11.70 -25.44 42.75
N GLY A 72 -12.35 -25.80 41.65
CA GLY A 72 -13.23 -26.98 41.57
C GLY A 72 -12.44 -28.29 41.72
N ASP A 73 -11.33 -28.38 40.97
CA ASP A 73 -10.49 -29.57 40.82
C ASP A 73 -11.14 -30.65 39.93
N ALA A 74 -11.71 -31.72 40.47
CA ALA A 74 -12.13 -32.86 39.65
C ALA A 74 -13.60 -33.20 39.84
N GLY A 75 -14.42 -32.90 38.83
CA GLY A 75 -15.82 -33.23 38.75
C GLY A 75 -16.59 -32.09 38.11
N ASN A 76 -17.92 -32.12 38.17
CA ASN A 76 -18.72 -31.05 37.59
C ASN A 76 -19.10 -30.07 38.68
N ASP A 77 -18.36 -28.98 38.77
CA ASP A 77 -18.36 -28.04 39.87
C ASP A 77 -19.18 -26.79 39.56
N ARG A 78 -19.60 -26.11 40.63
CA ARG A 78 -20.27 -24.82 40.55
C ARG A 78 -19.53 -23.80 41.38
N LEU A 79 -18.86 -22.86 40.71
CA LEU A 79 -18.12 -21.77 41.34
C LEU A 79 -18.91 -20.46 41.19
N LEU A 80 -18.92 -19.66 42.25
CA LEU A 80 -19.56 -18.35 42.27
C LEU A 80 -18.66 -17.42 43.09
N GLY A 81 -18.15 -16.36 42.47
CA GLY A 81 -17.28 -15.35 43.10
C GLY A 81 -17.98 -14.70 44.30
N ASP A 82 -19.04 -13.91 44.05
CA ASP A 82 -19.71 -13.17 45.11
C ASP A 82 -20.99 -13.81 45.70
N GLY A 83 -21.26 -13.42 46.94
CA GLY A 83 -22.53 -13.66 47.61
C GLY A 83 -23.53 -12.53 47.36
N GLN A 84 -24.45 -12.68 46.40
CA GLN A 84 -25.70 -11.92 46.22
C GLN A 84 -25.98 -10.85 47.30
N GLY A 85 -25.52 -9.60 47.08
CA GLY A 85 -26.09 -8.44 47.79
C GLY A 85 -25.18 -7.30 48.23
N SER A 86 -23.91 -7.23 47.85
CA SER A 86 -23.02 -6.16 48.35
C SER A 86 -22.25 -5.37 47.28
N GLY A 87 -22.71 -5.24 46.04
CA GLY A 87 -22.04 -4.36 45.06
C GLY A 87 -20.54 -4.61 44.95
N GLY A 88 -20.16 -5.90 44.96
CA GLY A 88 -18.78 -6.31 44.89
C GLY A 88 -18.21 -5.80 43.58
N SER A 89 -17.01 -5.25 43.64
CA SER A 89 -16.22 -4.89 42.45
C SER A 89 -14.82 -5.46 42.63
N GLU A 90 -14.74 -6.50 43.45
CA GLU A 90 -13.55 -7.21 43.82
C GLU A 90 -13.24 -8.24 42.75
N ALA A 91 -11.95 -8.43 42.48
CA ALA A 91 -11.47 -9.36 41.48
C ALA A 91 -11.34 -10.76 42.09
N ASP A 92 -12.03 -11.74 41.52
CA ASP A 92 -11.93 -13.15 41.89
C ASP A 92 -11.04 -13.93 40.93
N THR A 93 -10.47 -15.04 41.42
CA THR A 93 -9.73 -16.01 40.62
C THR A 93 -10.38 -17.38 40.74
N MET A 94 -10.84 -17.93 39.63
CA MET A 94 -11.61 -19.17 39.59
C MET A 94 -11.05 -20.14 38.56
N ASP A 95 -11.01 -21.42 38.93
CA ASP A 95 -10.51 -22.53 38.11
C ASP A 95 -11.43 -23.73 38.30
N GLY A 96 -12.15 -24.14 37.26
CA GLY A 96 -13.06 -25.29 37.28
C GLY A 96 -12.30 -26.59 37.44
N GLY A 97 -11.31 -26.81 36.59
CA GLY A 97 -10.40 -27.95 36.66
C GLY A 97 -10.74 -29.00 35.61
N THR A 98 -11.26 -30.16 36.01
CA THR A 98 -11.70 -31.19 35.06
C THR A 98 -13.15 -31.53 35.30
N GLY A 99 -13.93 -31.68 34.23
CA GLY A 99 -15.36 -31.93 34.29
C GLY A 99 -16.11 -30.76 33.65
N ASN A 100 -17.44 -30.83 33.65
CA ASN A 100 -18.24 -29.77 33.05
C ASN A 100 -18.70 -28.81 34.12
N ASP A 101 -18.07 -27.64 34.18
CA ASP A 101 -18.18 -26.69 35.26
C ASP A 101 -19.13 -25.54 34.93
N THR A 102 -19.67 -24.93 35.97
CA THR A 102 -20.45 -23.69 35.88
C THR A 102 -19.82 -22.66 36.77
N ILE A 103 -19.23 -21.63 36.17
CA ILE A 103 -18.49 -20.58 36.86
C ILE A 103 -19.18 -19.24 36.62
N ILE A 104 -19.40 -18.49 37.69
CA ILE A 104 -20.01 -17.16 37.63
C ILE A 104 -19.10 -16.17 38.36
N GLY A 105 -18.54 -15.22 37.61
CA GLY A 105 -17.70 -14.11 38.06
C GLY A 105 -18.43 -13.18 39.00
N VAL A 106 -19.42 -12.47 38.45
CA VAL A 106 -20.20 -11.35 38.99
C VAL A 106 -19.53 -10.00 38.71
N ASP A 107 -19.89 -8.95 39.43
CA ASP A 107 -19.24 -7.65 39.24
C ASP A 107 -17.81 -7.72 39.84
N GLY A 108 -16.78 -7.33 39.09
CA GLY A 108 -15.38 -7.58 39.42
C GLY A 108 -14.50 -7.53 38.18
N ASN A 109 -13.18 -7.55 38.35
CA ASN A 109 -12.27 -7.82 37.22
C ASN A 109 -11.72 -9.22 37.43
N ASP A 110 -12.44 -10.22 36.93
CA ASP A 110 -12.26 -11.61 37.29
C ASP A 110 -11.29 -12.32 36.35
N SER A 111 -10.63 -13.35 36.88
CA SER A 111 -9.81 -14.28 36.11
C SER A 111 -10.40 -15.68 36.26
N VAL A 112 -10.93 -16.21 35.16
CA VAL A 112 -11.67 -17.47 35.15
C VAL A 112 -11.06 -18.44 34.13
N LEU A 113 -10.82 -19.67 34.57
CA LEU A 113 -10.45 -20.81 33.75
C LEU A 113 -11.52 -21.92 33.91
N GLY A 114 -12.10 -22.39 32.81
CA GLY A 114 -12.97 -23.57 32.79
C GLY A 114 -12.16 -24.84 33.06
N GLY A 115 -11.26 -25.17 32.14
CA GLY A 115 -10.33 -26.29 32.26
C GLY A 115 -10.62 -27.38 31.22
N ASP A 116 -10.61 -28.65 31.64
CA ASP A 116 -10.97 -29.77 30.78
C ASP A 116 -12.47 -30.06 30.90
N GLY A 117 -13.27 -29.93 29.85
CA GLY A 117 -14.68 -30.27 29.85
C GLY A 117 -15.51 -29.33 28.99
N ASN A 118 -16.84 -29.43 29.09
CA ASN A 118 -17.69 -28.43 28.44
C ASN A 118 -18.21 -27.49 29.53
N ASP A 119 -17.62 -26.31 29.61
CA ASP A 119 -17.80 -25.37 30.70
C ASP A 119 -18.75 -24.23 30.34
N SER A 120 -19.36 -23.65 31.37
CA SER A 120 -20.22 -22.47 31.25
C SER A 120 -19.70 -21.36 32.16
N LEU A 121 -19.15 -20.32 31.55
CA LEU A 121 -18.55 -19.17 32.22
C LEU A 121 -19.44 -17.94 31.98
N VAL A 122 -19.83 -17.26 33.06
CA VAL A 122 -20.53 -15.96 33.00
C VAL A 122 -19.76 -14.98 33.88
N LEU A 123 -19.03 -14.07 33.26
CA LEU A 123 -18.10 -13.16 33.97
C LEU A 123 -18.86 -11.95 34.53
N ALA A 124 -19.81 -11.42 33.76
CA ALA A 124 -20.78 -10.40 34.13
C ALA A 124 -20.27 -8.96 34.08
N GLY A 125 -19.58 -8.44 35.10
CA GLY A 125 -19.43 -6.99 35.26
C GLY A 125 -18.03 -6.52 35.60
N GLY A 126 -17.20 -6.25 34.62
CA GLY A 126 -15.93 -5.53 34.74
C GLY A 126 -15.02 -5.94 33.62
N ASN A 127 -13.71 -5.73 33.77
CA ASN A 127 -12.77 -6.10 32.72
C ASN A 127 -12.20 -7.48 33.04
N ASP A 128 -12.78 -8.49 32.44
CA ASP A 128 -12.59 -9.88 32.82
C ASP A 128 -11.63 -10.62 31.87
N THR A 129 -11.10 -11.73 32.35
CA THR A 129 -10.37 -12.70 31.51
C THR A 129 -11.01 -14.07 31.69
N GLY A 130 -11.62 -14.58 30.63
CA GLY A 130 -12.27 -15.90 30.60
C GLY A 130 -11.56 -16.84 29.62
N LEU A 131 -11.10 -17.98 30.13
CA LEU A 131 -10.46 -19.03 29.34
C LEU A 131 -11.30 -20.30 29.44
N GLY A 132 -11.79 -20.83 28.32
CA GLY A 132 -12.58 -22.06 28.26
C GLY A 132 -11.69 -23.27 28.55
N GLY A 133 -10.76 -23.56 27.65
CA GLY A 133 -9.79 -24.62 27.82
C GLY A 133 -9.99 -25.72 26.78
N ALA A 134 -10.29 -26.94 27.22
CA ALA A 134 -10.47 -28.07 26.32
C ALA A 134 -11.90 -28.60 26.39
N GLY A 135 -12.64 -28.52 25.29
CA GLY A 135 -13.99 -29.02 25.14
C GLY A 135 -14.90 -27.94 24.55
N ASN A 136 -16.21 -28.17 24.50
CA ASN A 136 -17.10 -27.17 23.87
C ASN A 136 -17.64 -26.23 24.95
N ASP A 137 -17.02 -25.06 25.05
CA ASP A 137 -17.26 -24.11 26.12
C ASP A 137 -18.25 -23.01 25.72
N THR A 138 -18.86 -22.38 26.72
CA THR A 138 -19.67 -21.18 26.53
C THR A 138 -19.21 -20.12 27.51
N ILE A 139 -18.74 -19.00 26.97
CA ILE A 139 -18.18 -17.88 27.73
C ILE A 139 -18.98 -16.62 27.40
N ASP A 140 -19.50 -15.97 28.44
CA ASP A 140 -20.21 -14.68 28.38
C ASP A 140 -19.46 -13.66 29.24
N GLY A 141 -18.77 -12.71 28.60
CA GLY A 141 -17.98 -11.66 29.24
C GLY A 141 -18.89 -10.70 30.00
N GLY A 142 -19.93 -10.21 29.35
CA GLY A 142 -20.97 -9.40 29.96
C GLY A 142 -20.72 -7.92 29.71
N SER A 143 -20.22 -7.17 30.68
CA SER A 143 -19.99 -5.74 30.55
C SER A 143 -18.63 -5.33 31.06
N GLY A 144 -17.96 -4.48 30.30
CA GLY A 144 -16.57 -4.07 30.52
C GLY A 144 -15.74 -4.52 29.33
N ASN A 145 -14.42 -4.37 29.41
CA ASN A 145 -13.53 -4.71 28.31
C ASN A 145 -12.88 -6.06 28.60
N ASP A 146 -13.39 -7.10 27.95
CA ASP A 146 -13.10 -8.48 28.28
C ASP A 146 -12.07 -9.11 27.34
N VAL A 147 -11.39 -10.13 27.83
CA VAL A 147 -10.51 -11.00 27.03
C VAL A 147 -11.00 -12.43 27.16
N LEU A 148 -11.54 -12.98 26.08
CA LEU A 148 -12.15 -14.30 26.03
C LEU A 148 -11.36 -15.22 25.08
N ASP A 149 -11.00 -16.41 25.54
CA ASP A 149 -10.32 -17.45 24.76
C ASP A 149 -11.09 -18.77 24.91
N GLY A 150 -11.64 -19.30 23.83
CA GLY A 150 -12.37 -20.57 23.81
C GLY A 150 -11.44 -21.75 24.05
N GLY A 151 -10.35 -21.80 23.26
CA GLY A 151 -9.30 -22.79 23.40
C GLY A 151 -9.42 -23.89 22.35
N ALA A 152 -9.82 -25.08 22.73
CA ALA A 152 -9.87 -26.24 21.85
C ALA A 152 -11.27 -26.86 21.82
N ASP A 153 -11.65 -27.38 20.65
CA ASP A 153 -13.00 -27.81 20.29
C ASP A 153 -13.93 -26.62 20.00
N ASN A 154 -15.25 -26.83 19.87
CA ASN A 154 -16.13 -25.80 19.29
C ASN A 154 -16.74 -24.94 20.39
N ASP A 155 -16.39 -23.67 20.41
CA ASP A 155 -16.72 -22.76 21.49
C ASP A 155 -17.77 -21.72 21.11
N ARG A 156 -18.43 -21.17 22.13
CA ARG A 156 -19.32 -20.03 22.00
C ARG A 156 -18.85 -18.89 22.90
N LEU A 157 -18.42 -17.80 22.28
CA LEU A 157 -17.94 -16.60 22.96
C LEU A 157 -18.92 -15.45 22.73
N ILE A 158 -19.28 -14.74 23.80
CA ILE A 158 -20.10 -13.54 23.79
C ILE A 158 -19.33 -12.47 24.56
N GLY A 159 -18.87 -11.41 23.89
CA GLY A 159 -18.18 -10.29 24.52
C GLY A 159 -19.15 -9.51 25.41
N GLY A 160 -20.15 -8.92 24.78
CA GLY A 160 -21.26 -8.27 25.47
C GLY A 160 -21.22 -6.78 25.27
N SER A 161 -20.89 -5.98 26.29
CA SER A 161 -20.77 -4.54 26.14
C SER A 161 -19.42 -4.03 26.60
N GLY A 162 -18.73 -3.27 25.76
CA GLY A 162 -17.39 -2.78 26.01
C GLY A 162 -16.51 -3.12 24.81
N ASN A 163 -15.21 -2.97 24.96
CA ASN A 163 -14.28 -3.24 23.86
C ASN A 163 -13.58 -4.56 24.16
N ASP A 164 -14.05 -5.62 23.51
CA ASP A 164 -13.72 -7.00 23.85
C ASP A 164 -12.73 -7.61 22.86
N ASN A 165 -11.90 -8.53 23.35
CA ASN A 165 -11.01 -9.36 22.52
C ASN A 165 -11.46 -10.82 22.61
N LEU A 166 -11.94 -11.37 21.50
CA LEU A 166 -12.44 -12.74 21.42
C LEU A 166 -11.52 -13.59 20.54
N LEU A 167 -11.01 -14.68 21.10
CA LEU A 167 -10.23 -15.70 20.42
C LEU A 167 -10.99 -17.03 20.48
N GLY A 168 -11.44 -17.55 19.33
CA GLY A 168 -12.14 -18.84 19.28
C GLY A 168 -11.19 -19.99 19.61
N GLY A 169 -10.08 -20.06 18.88
CA GLY A 169 -9.03 -21.04 19.12
C GLY A 169 -9.04 -22.12 18.04
N ALA A 170 -9.24 -23.37 18.40
CA ALA A 170 -9.23 -24.50 17.49
C ALA A 170 -10.58 -25.22 17.51
N GLY A 171 -11.38 -25.10 16.46
CA GLY A 171 -12.73 -25.63 16.43
C GLY A 171 -13.57 -24.83 15.46
N ALA A 172 -14.84 -25.19 15.30
CA ALA A 172 -15.80 -24.36 14.58
C ALA A 172 -16.56 -23.50 15.59
N ASP A 173 -16.07 -22.28 15.80
CA ASP A 173 -16.45 -21.43 16.91
C ASP A 173 -17.55 -20.43 16.53
N SER A 174 -18.28 -19.93 17.53
CA SER A 174 -19.27 -18.87 17.40
C SER A 174 -18.85 -17.68 18.24
N LEU A 175 -18.45 -16.59 17.59
CA LEU A 175 -18.02 -15.36 18.26
C LEU A 175 -19.06 -14.26 18.05
N ASP A 176 -19.51 -13.64 19.13
CA ASP A 176 -20.44 -12.51 19.14
C ASP A 176 -19.79 -11.37 19.93
N GLY A 177 -19.29 -10.33 19.25
CA GLY A 177 -18.62 -9.20 19.91
C GLY A 177 -19.57 -8.45 20.84
N GLY A 178 -20.80 -8.24 20.37
CA GLY A 178 -21.80 -7.48 21.10
C GLY A 178 -21.72 -6.00 20.71
N SER A 179 -21.56 -5.12 21.68
CA SER A 179 -21.54 -3.67 21.47
C SER A 179 -20.27 -3.03 22.00
N GLY A 180 -19.69 -2.13 21.23
CA GLY A 180 -18.42 -1.46 21.55
C GLY A 180 -17.41 -1.75 20.45
N ASP A 181 -16.14 -1.45 20.63
CA ASP A 181 -15.15 -1.67 19.56
C ASP A 181 -14.38 -2.97 19.85
N ASP A 182 -14.77 -4.06 19.19
CA ASP A 182 -14.32 -5.42 19.47
C ASP A 182 -13.28 -5.92 18.47
N THR A 183 -12.44 -6.87 18.88
CA THR A 183 -11.55 -7.63 17.99
C THR A 183 -11.89 -9.10 18.06
N LEU A 184 -12.27 -9.68 16.93
CA LEU A 184 -12.70 -11.07 16.82
C LEU A 184 -11.73 -11.86 15.94
N GLN A 185 -11.21 -12.95 16.50
CA GLN A 185 -10.32 -13.89 15.83
C GLN A 185 -10.83 -15.32 16.03
N GLY A 186 -11.32 -15.96 14.98
CA GLY A 186 -11.89 -17.32 15.05
C GLY A 186 -10.81 -18.36 15.33
N GLY A 187 -9.74 -18.34 14.53
CA GLY A 187 -8.67 -19.33 14.62
C GLY A 187 -8.93 -20.49 13.68
N ALA A 188 -8.55 -21.70 14.08
CA ALA A 188 -8.57 -22.84 13.18
C ALA A 188 -9.94 -23.52 13.14
N GLY A 189 -10.68 -23.33 12.06
CA GLY A 189 -11.87 -24.14 11.79
C GLY A 189 -12.79 -23.47 10.80
N ALA A 190 -14.10 -23.53 11.05
CA ALA A 190 -15.08 -22.90 10.18
C ALA A 190 -16.02 -22.09 11.08
N ASP A 191 -15.64 -20.86 11.30
CA ASP A 191 -16.16 -20.05 12.39
C ASP A 191 -17.33 -19.19 11.95
N THR A 192 -18.16 -18.80 12.91
CA THR A 192 -19.29 -17.89 12.70
C THR A 192 -19.11 -16.65 13.54
N PHE A 193 -19.05 -15.51 12.87
CA PHE A 193 -18.93 -14.21 13.54
C PHE A 193 -20.25 -13.44 13.48
N VAL A 194 -20.58 -12.83 14.61
CA VAL A 194 -21.70 -11.92 14.78
C VAL A 194 -21.18 -10.62 15.36
N ASP A 195 -21.62 -9.52 14.74
CA ASP A 195 -21.35 -8.17 15.20
C ASP A 195 -22.71 -7.45 15.30
N SER A 196 -22.90 -6.70 16.40
CA SER A 196 -24.12 -5.97 16.70
C SER A 196 -23.94 -4.47 16.96
N GLY A 197 -22.75 -3.93 16.65
CA GLY A 197 -22.49 -2.51 16.49
C GLY A 197 -21.27 -2.02 17.26
N GLY A 198 -20.49 -1.17 16.60
CA GLY A 198 -19.17 -0.85 17.09
C GLY A 198 -18.32 -0.26 16.00
N VAL A 199 -17.01 -0.26 16.21
CA VAL A 199 -16.02 -0.25 15.14
C VAL A 199 -15.16 -1.49 15.32
N ASP A 200 -15.60 -2.59 14.71
CA ASP A 200 -15.13 -3.94 15.02
C ASP A 200 -14.08 -4.42 14.02
N GLU A 201 -13.08 -5.16 14.50
CA GLU A 201 -12.03 -5.77 13.70
C GLU A 201 -12.22 -7.28 13.57
N LEU A 202 -12.39 -7.76 12.33
CA LEU A 202 -12.23 -9.16 12.00
C LEU A 202 -10.75 -9.45 11.73
N SER A 203 -10.13 -10.29 12.55
CA SER A 203 -8.68 -10.48 12.57
C SER A 203 -8.24 -11.90 12.21
N TYR A 204 -7.28 -11.99 11.30
CA TYR A 204 -6.54 -13.21 10.95
C TYR A 204 -5.03 -13.06 11.28
N ALA A 205 -4.68 -12.21 12.24
CA ALA A 205 -3.30 -11.82 12.53
C ALA A 205 -2.37 -12.96 12.94
N SER A 206 -2.91 -14.08 13.44
CA SER A 206 -2.09 -15.27 13.77
C SER A 206 -1.77 -16.12 12.56
N ASP A 207 -2.44 -15.90 11.43
CA ASP A 207 -2.31 -16.78 10.29
C ASP A 207 -0.97 -16.53 9.60
N THR A 208 -0.38 -17.63 9.13
CA THR A 208 0.90 -17.61 8.39
C THR A 208 0.71 -18.03 6.94
N VAL A 209 -0.51 -18.40 6.58
CA VAL A 209 -0.94 -18.75 5.23
C VAL A 209 -1.86 -17.65 4.73
N GLY A 210 -1.80 -17.37 3.43
CA GLY A 210 -2.64 -16.34 2.83
C GLY A 210 -4.14 -16.64 2.96
N VAL A 211 -4.89 -15.65 3.41
CA VAL A 211 -6.36 -15.68 3.52
C VAL A 211 -7.02 -14.91 2.39
N THR A 212 -8.26 -15.24 2.07
CA THR A 212 -9.11 -14.52 1.13
C THR A 212 -10.40 -14.15 1.83
N VAL A 213 -10.56 -12.88 2.17
CA VAL A 213 -11.68 -12.36 2.96
C VAL A 213 -12.43 -11.33 2.15
N ASN A 214 -13.75 -11.48 2.07
CA ASN A 214 -14.62 -10.53 1.41
C ASN A 214 -15.72 -10.06 2.36
N MET A 215 -15.57 -8.85 2.90
CA MET A 215 -16.51 -8.31 3.88
C MET A 215 -17.87 -7.94 3.26
N GLN A 216 -17.91 -7.65 1.96
CA GLN A 216 -19.18 -7.40 1.27
C GLN A 216 -20.07 -8.66 1.19
N LEU A 217 -19.47 -9.81 0.92
CA LEU A 217 -20.17 -11.09 0.75
C LEU A 217 -20.30 -11.88 2.04
N GLY A 218 -19.52 -11.55 3.08
CA GLY A 218 -19.53 -12.28 4.34
C GLY A 218 -18.87 -13.66 4.23
N THR A 219 -17.81 -13.77 3.42
CA THR A 219 -17.13 -15.04 3.14
C THR A 219 -15.64 -14.92 3.36
N ALA A 220 -15.04 -15.94 3.96
CA ALA A 220 -13.59 -16.09 4.04
C ALA A 220 -13.11 -17.50 3.64
N SER A 221 -11.85 -17.62 3.22
CA SER A 221 -11.22 -18.89 2.85
C SER A 221 -9.70 -18.83 2.88
N GLY A 222 -9.04 -19.99 2.97
CA GLY A 222 -7.58 -20.06 3.09
C GLY A 222 -7.14 -19.96 4.55
N GLY A 223 -6.05 -20.66 4.91
CA GLY A 223 -5.52 -20.68 6.27
C GLY A 223 -6.59 -21.00 7.33
N ASP A 224 -6.59 -20.20 8.40
CA ASP A 224 -7.55 -20.19 9.51
C ASP A 224 -8.93 -19.69 9.05
N ALA A 225 -8.99 -18.83 8.02
CA ALA A 225 -10.24 -18.33 7.43
C ALA A 225 -11.08 -19.38 6.68
N GLN A 226 -10.69 -20.67 6.70
CA GLN A 226 -11.23 -21.69 5.82
C GLN A 226 -12.64 -22.15 6.19
N GLY A 227 -13.64 -21.48 5.62
CA GLY A 227 -15.04 -21.85 5.77
C GLY A 227 -15.82 -20.92 6.69
N ASP A 228 -15.15 -19.89 7.18
CA ASP A 228 -15.71 -18.86 8.04
C ASP A 228 -16.82 -18.08 7.33
N VAL A 229 -17.80 -17.70 8.14
CA VAL A 229 -18.98 -16.97 7.69
C VAL A 229 -19.35 -15.86 8.65
N PHE A 230 -19.83 -14.76 8.08
CA PHE A 230 -20.36 -13.63 8.81
C PHE A 230 -21.39 -12.89 7.94
N ALA A 231 -22.16 -11.99 8.54
CA ALA A 231 -23.08 -11.17 7.75
C ALA A 231 -22.29 -10.13 6.95
N GLY A 232 -22.51 -10.05 5.64
CA GLY A 232 -21.77 -9.09 4.81
C GLY A 232 -22.06 -7.64 5.22
N ASN A 233 -21.01 -6.82 5.26
CA ASN A 233 -21.01 -5.41 5.67
C ASN A 233 -21.39 -5.16 7.14
N THR A 234 -21.11 -6.10 8.05
CA THR A 234 -21.18 -5.81 9.49
C THR A 234 -19.87 -5.22 10.00
N PHE A 235 -18.74 -5.89 9.77
CA PHE A 235 -17.43 -5.42 10.25
C PHE A 235 -16.92 -4.14 9.57
N GLU A 236 -16.30 -3.28 10.37
CA GLU A 236 -15.64 -2.05 9.96
C GLU A 236 -14.15 -2.23 9.67
N ASN A 237 -13.43 -3.14 10.33
CA ASN A 237 -11.99 -3.31 10.13
C ASN A 237 -11.64 -4.76 9.78
N LEU A 238 -10.53 -4.91 9.06
CA LEU A 238 -10.04 -6.21 8.62
C LEU A 238 -8.52 -6.27 8.74
N ARG A 239 -8.03 -7.34 9.38
CA ARG A 239 -6.59 -7.60 9.52
C ARG A 239 -6.24 -8.96 8.91
N GLY A 240 -5.30 -8.96 7.98
CA GLY A 240 -4.64 -10.13 7.43
C GLY A 240 -3.62 -10.75 8.39
N GLY A 241 -2.86 -11.72 7.90
CA GLY A 241 -1.81 -12.41 8.63
C GLY A 241 -0.42 -12.14 8.02
N SER A 242 0.53 -13.06 8.23
CA SER A 242 1.85 -12.98 7.58
C SER A 242 1.89 -13.69 6.21
N GLY A 243 0.72 -14.01 5.65
CA GLY A 243 0.56 -14.72 4.39
C GLY A 243 0.27 -13.76 3.24
N ASN A 244 0.19 -14.27 2.01
CA ASN A 244 -0.23 -13.42 0.88
C ASN A 244 -1.75 -13.34 0.84
N ASP A 245 -2.30 -12.25 1.33
CA ASP A 245 -3.72 -12.11 1.59
C ASP A 245 -4.48 -11.44 0.44
N PHE A 246 -5.78 -11.74 0.34
CA PHE A 246 -6.71 -11.07 -0.54
C PHE A 246 -7.86 -10.52 0.30
N LEU A 247 -7.82 -9.22 0.57
CA LEU A 247 -8.70 -8.55 1.52
C LEU A 247 -9.61 -7.58 0.79
N THR A 248 -10.92 -7.73 0.95
CA THR A 248 -11.91 -6.80 0.39
C THR A 248 -12.73 -6.14 1.49
N GLY A 249 -12.74 -4.81 1.50
CA GLY A 249 -13.53 -3.97 2.38
C GLY A 249 -15.05 -4.21 2.29
N SER A 250 -15.77 -3.64 3.24
CA SER A 250 -17.21 -3.47 3.22
C SER A 250 -17.62 -2.36 2.24
N THR A 251 -18.91 -2.19 1.98
CA THR A 251 -19.44 -1.02 1.24
C THR A 251 -20.33 -0.13 2.11
N HIS A 252 -20.26 -0.25 3.44
CA HIS A 252 -21.12 0.50 4.37
C HIS A 252 -20.34 1.42 5.30
N TYR A 253 -19.06 1.13 5.54
CA TYR A 253 -18.20 1.86 6.45
C TYR A 253 -16.85 2.14 5.80
N ASP A 254 -16.23 3.23 6.23
CA ASP A 254 -14.82 3.51 5.92
C ASP A 254 -13.97 2.53 6.73
N ASN A 255 -13.40 1.55 6.04
CA ASN A 255 -12.69 0.45 6.67
C ASN A 255 -11.23 0.81 6.95
N ILE A 256 -10.66 0.26 8.02
CA ILE A 256 -9.20 0.14 8.15
C ILE A 256 -8.79 -1.30 7.85
N ILE A 257 -7.98 -1.48 6.80
CA ILE A 257 -7.53 -2.77 6.31
C ILE A 257 -6.01 -2.88 6.43
N TYR A 258 -5.54 -3.94 7.07
CA TYR A 258 -4.12 -4.26 7.22
C TYR A 258 -3.78 -5.57 6.51
N GLY A 259 -2.84 -5.56 5.56
CA GLY A 259 -2.24 -6.77 4.97
C GLY A 259 -1.21 -7.43 5.90
N GLU A 260 -0.50 -6.62 6.68
CA GLU A 260 0.57 -7.02 7.62
C GLU A 260 1.85 -7.50 6.93
N GLY A 261 1.96 -8.77 6.56
CA GLY A 261 3.17 -9.25 5.89
C GLY A 261 2.86 -10.31 4.87
N GLY A 262 3.67 -10.40 3.83
CA GLY A 262 3.31 -11.14 2.64
C GLY A 262 3.09 -10.18 1.48
N ASN A 263 2.81 -10.73 0.30
CA ASN A 263 2.47 -9.92 -0.87
C ASN A 263 0.94 -9.90 -1.00
N ASP A 264 0.33 -8.83 -0.54
CA ASP A 264 -1.10 -8.75 -0.30
C ASP A 264 -1.82 -8.08 -1.46
N THR A 265 -3.12 -8.38 -1.57
CA THR A 265 -4.04 -7.69 -2.47
C THR A 265 -5.18 -7.12 -1.65
N ILE A 266 -5.23 -5.79 -1.56
CA ILE A 266 -6.26 -5.07 -0.80
C ILE A 266 -7.18 -4.34 -1.77
N VAL A 267 -8.49 -4.50 -1.59
CA VAL A 267 -9.53 -3.83 -2.36
C VAL A 267 -10.43 -3.03 -1.43
N THR A 268 -10.40 -1.71 -1.55
CA THR A 268 -11.27 -0.77 -0.85
C THR A 268 -12.55 -0.53 -1.66
N ASN A 269 -13.62 -0.03 -1.01
CA ASN A 269 -14.87 0.30 -1.68
C ASN A 269 -15.49 1.64 -1.26
N LEU A 270 -14.99 2.33 -0.23
CA LEU A 270 -15.46 3.67 0.21
C LEU A 270 -14.29 4.66 0.48
N GLY A 271 -14.27 5.42 1.57
CA GLY A 271 -13.15 6.29 1.96
C GLY A 271 -12.21 5.54 2.91
N ASP A 272 -11.71 4.39 2.46
CA ASP A 272 -11.07 3.41 3.33
C ASP A 272 -9.60 3.78 3.58
N THR A 273 -9.04 3.24 4.66
CA THR A 273 -7.60 3.24 4.91
C THR A 273 -7.04 1.84 4.69
N ALA A 274 -6.05 1.70 3.81
CA ALA A 274 -5.39 0.44 3.54
C ALA A 274 -3.88 0.54 3.82
N TYR A 275 -3.34 -0.45 4.51
CA TYR A 275 -1.91 -0.64 4.73
C TYR A 275 -1.51 -2.01 4.18
N GLY A 276 -0.61 -2.05 3.19
CA GLY A 276 -0.04 -3.29 2.66
C GLY A 276 0.80 -3.98 3.72
N GLY A 277 1.84 -3.30 4.19
CA GLY A 277 2.68 -3.80 5.27
C GLY A 277 4.04 -4.21 4.74
N ALA A 278 4.45 -5.46 4.91
CA ALA A 278 5.75 -5.96 4.47
C ALA A 278 5.62 -6.98 3.33
N GLY A 279 6.11 -6.63 2.14
CA GLY A 279 6.11 -7.45 0.94
C GLY A 279 5.71 -6.61 -0.27
N ASP A 280 5.69 -7.20 -1.47
CA ASP A 280 5.28 -6.44 -2.66
C ASP A 280 3.75 -6.48 -2.78
N ASP A 281 3.09 -5.39 -2.40
CA ASP A 281 1.63 -5.33 -2.22
C ASP A 281 0.89 -4.74 -3.42
N SER A 282 -0.40 -5.05 -3.54
CA SER A 282 -1.31 -4.54 -4.56
C SER A 282 -2.56 -3.95 -3.94
N ILE A 283 -2.62 -2.63 -3.85
CA ILE A 283 -3.70 -1.89 -3.21
C ILE A 283 -4.58 -1.23 -4.26
N TYR A 284 -5.87 -1.49 -4.22
CA TYR A 284 -6.86 -0.95 -5.13
C TYR A 284 -7.87 -0.10 -4.37
N GLY A 285 -7.76 1.20 -4.59
CA GLY A 285 -8.70 2.22 -4.16
C GLY A 285 -10.11 2.06 -4.73
N SER A 286 -10.99 2.93 -4.26
CA SER A 286 -12.43 2.91 -4.46
C SER A 286 -12.83 3.47 -5.82
N PRO A 287 -13.80 2.88 -6.53
CA PRO A 287 -14.19 3.34 -7.86
C PRO A 287 -15.18 4.52 -7.85
N GLU A 288 -15.63 4.99 -6.68
CA GLU A 288 -16.70 5.98 -6.55
C GLU A 288 -16.21 7.41 -6.80
N SER A 289 -17.11 8.29 -7.27
CA SER A 289 -16.82 9.69 -7.58
C SER A 289 -17.67 10.60 -6.68
N GLY A 290 -17.05 11.28 -5.69
CA GLY A 290 -17.72 12.23 -4.79
C GLY A 290 -17.12 12.32 -3.38
N SER A 291 -17.43 13.39 -2.63
CA SER A 291 -16.93 13.57 -1.24
C SER A 291 -17.41 12.44 -0.33
N GLY A 292 -16.48 11.72 0.33
CA GLY A 292 -16.71 10.47 1.05
C GLY A 292 -16.14 9.22 0.37
N SER A 293 -15.25 9.39 -0.61
CA SER A 293 -14.49 8.32 -1.28
C SER A 293 -12.98 8.57 -1.18
N GLU A 294 -12.56 9.42 -0.22
CA GLU A 294 -11.15 9.75 -0.04
C GLU A 294 -10.42 8.59 0.64
N ASP A 295 -9.66 7.82 -0.14
CA ASP A 295 -8.90 6.71 0.39
C ASP A 295 -7.55 7.18 0.97
N MET A 296 -7.07 6.44 1.96
CA MET A 296 -5.71 6.52 2.49
C MET A 296 -4.98 5.20 2.22
N LEU A 297 -4.15 5.17 1.18
CA LEU A 297 -3.53 3.95 0.66
C LEU A 297 -2.02 3.95 0.90
N PHE A 298 -1.51 2.99 1.67
CA PHE A 298 -0.10 2.92 2.03
C PHE A 298 0.48 1.54 1.69
N GLY A 299 1.49 1.49 0.82
CA GLY A 299 2.19 0.26 0.43
C GLY A 299 2.96 -0.35 1.59
N GLY A 300 4.01 0.33 2.06
CA GLY A 300 4.79 -0.11 3.20
C GLY A 300 6.22 -0.46 2.80
N ASP A 301 6.73 -1.61 3.24
CA ASP A 301 8.03 -2.15 2.85
C ASP A 301 7.85 -3.08 1.64
N GLY A 302 8.41 -2.76 0.47
CA GLY A 302 8.22 -3.58 -0.72
C GLY A 302 8.23 -2.76 -2.00
N ASN A 303 8.04 -3.41 -3.15
CA ASN A 303 7.80 -2.71 -4.41
C ASN A 303 6.31 -2.78 -4.71
N ASP A 304 5.59 -1.77 -4.27
CA ASP A 304 4.14 -1.84 -4.19
C ASP A 304 3.45 -1.32 -5.46
N ILE A 305 2.24 -1.79 -5.71
CA ILE A 305 1.35 -1.29 -6.76
C ILE A 305 0.11 -0.70 -6.10
N ILE A 306 -0.04 0.62 -6.17
CA ILE A 306 -1.19 1.32 -5.59
C ILE A 306 -2.01 1.96 -6.70
N VAL A 307 -3.30 1.68 -6.72
CA VAL A 307 -4.25 2.21 -7.70
C VAL A 307 -5.28 3.06 -6.97
N ALA A 308 -5.10 4.38 -6.97
CA ALA A 308 -5.95 5.33 -6.23
C ALA A 308 -7.42 5.31 -6.68
N ARG A 309 -7.64 5.32 -8.00
CA ARG A 309 -8.95 5.33 -8.66
C ARG A 309 -9.71 6.65 -8.55
N GLY A 310 -10.81 6.73 -7.80
CA GLY A 310 -11.70 7.90 -7.77
C GLY A 310 -11.80 8.41 -6.35
N GLY A 311 -11.90 9.73 -6.18
CA GLY A 311 -11.80 10.35 -4.87
C GLY A 311 -10.75 11.45 -4.85
N THR A 312 -10.47 11.97 -3.66
CA THR A 312 -9.31 12.84 -3.35
C THR A 312 -8.43 12.03 -2.42
N ASP A 313 -7.47 11.31 -2.97
CA ASP A 313 -6.83 10.24 -2.23
C ASP A 313 -5.49 10.68 -1.63
N THR A 314 -5.09 10.01 -0.55
CA THR A 314 -3.73 10.08 -0.02
C THR A 314 -3.04 8.76 -0.27
N VAL A 315 -1.96 8.78 -1.03
CA VAL A 315 -1.20 7.58 -1.40
C VAL A 315 0.23 7.69 -0.89
N GLY A 316 0.72 6.66 -0.22
CA GLY A 316 2.12 6.50 0.15
C GLY A 316 2.69 5.18 -0.37
N GLY A 317 3.75 5.21 -1.17
CA GLY A 317 4.49 4.01 -1.60
C GLY A 317 5.19 3.37 -0.39
N GLY A 318 6.23 4.03 0.11
CA GLY A 318 6.91 3.61 1.33
C GLY A 318 8.37 3.31 1.05
N ALA A 319 8.83 2.08 1.26
CA ALA A 319 10.20 1.67 1.07
C ALA A 319 10.32 0.63 -0.04
N GLY A 320 10.83 1.03 -1.21
CA GLY A 320 11.13 0.19 -2.35
C GLY A 320 10.85 0.92 -3.65
N ASP A 321 10.86 0.22 -4.77
CA ASP A 321 10.62 0.83 -6.08
C ASP A 321 9.10 0.74 -6.41
N ASP A 322 8.32 1.70 -5.90
CA ASP A 322 6.85 1.63 -5.93
C ASP A 322 6.24 2.07 -7.26
N THR A 323 5.01 1.65 -7.53
CA THR A 323 4.20 2.07 -8.67
C THR A 323 2.85 2.58 -8.24
N VAL A 324 2.60 3.87 -8.45
CA VAL A 324 1.30 4.50 -8.19
C VAL A 324 0.57 4.78 -9.49
N ILE A 325 -0.70 4.37 -9.56
CA ILE A 325 -1.63 4.61 -10.64
C ILE A 325 -2.73 5.53 -10.12
N ALA A 326 -2.65 6.81 -10.47
CA ALA A 326 -3.54 7.86 -9.94
C ALA A 326 -5.03 7.70 -10.37
N GLY A 327 -5.36 6.79 -11.29
CA GLY A 327 -6.75 6.58 -11.70
C GLY A 327 -7.33 7.69 -12.59
N ASN A 328 -8.65 7.66 -12.79
CA ASN A 328 -9.43 8.69 -13.50
C ASN A 328 -10.35 9.34 -12.47
N GLY A 329 -9.82 10.19 -11.60
CA GLY A 329 -10.55 10.81 -10.50
C GLY A 329 -11.28 12.09 -10.92
N ASP A 330 -12.16 12.56 -10.03
CA ASP A 330 -12.77 13.88 -10.05
C ASP A 330 -12.33 14.73 -8.83
N GLY A 331 -11.29 14.28 -8.12
CA GLY A 331 -10.76 14.84 -6.89
C GLY A 331 -9.23 14.94 -6.89
N ASN A 332 -8.66 15.50 -5.83
CA ASN A 332 -7.33 16.11 -5.79
C ASN A 332 -6.30 15.27 -5.00
N ASP A 333 -5.60 14.32 -5.62
CA ASP A 333 -4.75 13.36 -4.90
C ASP A 333 -3.46 13.96 -4.35
N SER A 334 -2.99 13.38 -3.24
CA SER A 334 -1.70 13.61 -2.59
C SER A 334 -0.88 12.33 -2.62
N LEU A 335 0.27 12.35 -3.29
CA LEU A 335 1.06 11.14 -3.57
C LEU A 335 2.47 11.25 -2.98
N ASP A 336 2.90 10.33 -2.14
CA ASP A 336 4.28 10.23 -1.65
C ASP A 336 4.86 8.89 -2.07
N GLY A 337 5.95 8.89 -2.85
CA GLY A 337 6.62 7.65 -3.26
C GLY A 337 7.43 7.06 -2.12
N GLY A 338 7.88 7.89 -1.17
CA GLY A 338 8.78 7.45 -0.13
C GLY A 338 10.23 7.29 -0.62
N SER A 339 10.83 6.13 -0.40
CA SER A 339 12.23 5.85 -0.68
C SER A 339 12.40 4.70 -1.66
N GLY A 340 13.26 4.89 -2.67
CA GLY A 340 13.45 3.90 -3.75
C GLY A 340 12.95 4.50 -5.07
N ASN A 341 13.13 3.85 -6.21
CA ASN A 341 12.84 4.45 -7.52
C ASN A 341 11.38 4.28 -7.92
N ASP A 342 10.56 5.22 -7.46
CA ASP A 342 9.11 5.17 -7.64
C ASP A 342 8.69 5.48 -9.07
N THR A 343 7.54 4.97 -9.48
CA THR A 343 6.92 5.17 -10.79
C THR A 343 5.50 5.69 -10.63
N LEU A 344 5.22 6.85 -11.22
CA LEU A 344 3.87 7.40 -11.29
C LEU A 344 3.29 7.16 -12.69
N LEU A 345 2.25 6.33 -12.75
CA LEU A 345 1.51 6.04 -13.97
C LEU A 345 0.25 6.91 -14.04
N LEU A 346 0.22 7.78 -15.05
CA LEU A 346 -0.92 8.66 -15.32
C LEU A 346 -1.88 8.04 -16.37
N ARG A 347 -2.11 6.72 -16.32
CA ARG A 347 -2.87 5.98 -17.34
C ARG A 347 -4.01 5.12 -16.77
N ASN A 348 -5.03 4.94 -17.62
CA ASN A 348 -6.01 3.84 -17.72
C ASN A 348 -7.25 3.84 -16.81
N TRP A 349 -8.35 4.43 -17.30
CA TRP A 349 -9.68 3.77 -17.30
C TRP A 349 -10.45 4.04 -18.62
N VAL A 350 -11.18 3.02 -19.10
CA VAL A 350 -12.05 3.03 -20.30
C VAL A 350 -13.38 3.73 -19.99
N GLY A 351 -13.39 5.06 -19.93
CA GLY A 351 -14.57 5.88 -19.64
C GLY A 351 -14.43 7.31 -20.20
N PRO A 352 -15.52 8.04 -20.48
CA PRO A 352 -15.48 9.16 -21.41
C PRO A 352 -14.92 10.50 -20.89
N ASN A 353 -14.39 10.62 -19.67
CA ASN A 353 -13.78 11.87 -19.19
C ASN A 353 -12.58 11.58 -18.27
N ILE A 354 -11.39 12.05 -18.65
CA ILE A 354 -10.22 12.15 -17.79
C ILE A 354 -10.10 13.64 -17.47
N ASN A 355 -10.31 14.05 -16.22
CA ASN A 355 -10.11 15.44 -15.80
C ASN A 355 -8.66 15.60 -15.30
N SER A 356 -8.11 16.79 -15.51
CA SER A 356 -6.70 17.12 -15.33
C SER A 356 -6.34 17.59 -13.92
N ASP A 357 -7.28 17.49 -12.99
CA ASP A 357 -7.21 18.20 -11.71
C ASP A 357 -6.67 17.30 -10.59
N ASP A 358 -6.36 16.02 -10.89
CA ASP A 358 -6.23 14.98 -9.87
C ASP A 358 -4.93 14.94 -9.06
N ILE A 359 -3.98 15.86 -9.24
CA ILE A 359 -2.72 15.84 -8.49
C ILE A 359 -2.43 17.23 -7.93
N THR A 360 -2.50 17.35 -6.60
CA THR A 360 -2.25 18.62 -5.91
C THR A 360 -0.83 18.77 -5.38
N SER A 361 -0.58 19.89 -4.71
CA SER A 361 0.71 20.24 -4.08
C SER A 361 1.05 19.28 -2.94
N GLY A 362 1.58 18.12 -3.29
CA GLY A 362 1.93 17.09 -2.32
C GLY A 362 2.69 15.91 -2.89
N VAL A 363 3.17 15.99 -4.15
CA VAL A 363 3.95 14.91 -4.74
C VAL A 363 5.37 14.92 -4.18
N TYR A 364 5.67 14.00 -3.28
CA TYR A 364 6.99 13.79 -2.66
C TYR A 364 7.56 12.42 -3.08
N GLY A 365 8.88 12.24 -3.15
CA GLY A 365 9.52 11.00 -3.64
C GLY A 365 10.31 11.15 -4.95
N ASN A 366 11.04 10.11 -5.37
CA ASN A 366 11.87 10.13 -6.59
C ASN A 366 11.21 9.41 -7.77
N TRP A 367 10.11 10.03 -8.21
CA TRP A 367 9.25 9.54 -9.29
C TRP A 367 9.89 9.52 -10.68
N THR A 368 9.67 8.41 -11.38
CA THR A 368 9.66 8.30 -12.83
C THR A 368 8.21 8.39 -13.30
N VAL A 369 7.84 9.50 -13.95
CA VAL A 369 6.45 9.67 -14.45
C VAL A 369 6.34 9.08 -15.85
N SER A 370 5.39 8.17 -16.07
CA SER A 370 5.09 7.66 -17.41
C SER A 370 3.60 7.73 -17.74
N GLY A 371 3.29 8.23 -18.94
CA GLY A 371 2.05 7.88 -19.61
C GLY A 371 0.90 8.88 -19.73
N ALA A 372 1.06 10.18 -19.51
CA ALA A 372 -0.03 11.15 -19.70
C ALA A 372 -0.64 11.13 -21.12
N THR A 373 -1.80 10.50 -21.29
CA THR A 373 -2.58 10.57 -22.54
C THR A 373 -3.74 11.55 -22.37
N GLY A 374 -3.48 12.83 -22.63
CA GLY A 374 -4.49 13.88 -22.64
C GLY A 374 -3.90 15.19 -23.16
N THR A 375 -4.63 15.91 -24.01
CA THR A 375 -4.14 17.09 -24.74
C THR A 375 -4.06 18.38 -23.92
N ASP A 376 -4.17 18.37 -22.57
CA ASP A 376 -4.16 19.64 -21.81
C ASP A 376 -3.76 19.57 -20.31
N ALA A 377 -2.86 18.68 -19.87
CA ALA A 377 -2.62 18.53 -18.41
C ALA A 377 -1.16 18.26 -18.01
N LEU A 378 -0.36 19.32 -17.86
CA LEU A 378 0.75 19.36 -16.90
C LEU A 378 0.90 20.83 -16.50
N ARG A 379 0.39 21.26 -15.34
CA ARG A 379 0.44 22.68 -14.96
C ARG A 379 0.68 22.88 -13.47
N THR A 380 1.74 22.27 -12.93
CA THR A 380 2.72 22.84 -11.97
C THR A 380 3.26 21.75 -11.05
N PHE A 381 4.58 21.54 -10.98
CA PHE A 381 5.21 20.69 -9.95
C PHE A 381 5.86 21.56 -8.88
N THR A 382 5.88 21.16 -7.62
CA THR A 382 6.63 21.90 -6.59
C THR A 382 7.62 20.97 -5.91
N TYR A 383 8.91 21.29 -5.98
CA TYR A 383 9.95 20.51 -5.31
C TYR A 383 10.00 20.79 -3.81
N SER A 384 10.68 19.91 -3.07
CA SER A 384 10.91 20.01 -1.61
C SER A 384 11.65 21.27 -1.15
N ASP A 385 12.33 21.97 -2.06
CA ASP A 385 12.94 23.28 -1.79
C ASP A 385 11.99 24.47 -2.06
N GLY A 386 10.74 24.19 -2.41
CA GLY A 386 9.71 25.18 -2.76
C GLY A 386 9.76 25.65 -4.22
N THR A 387 10.57 25.03 -5.08
CA THR A 387 10.67 25.40 -6.50
C THR A 387 9.42 24.99 -7.27
N ILE A 388 8.73 25.96 -7.87
CA ILE A 388 7.50 25.77 -8.65
C ILE A 388 7.84 25.66 -10.15
N LEU A 389 7.54 24.50 -10.74
CA LEU A 389 7.82 24.10 -12.11
C LEU A 389 6.55 24.23 -12.96
N ARG A 390 6.41 25.32 -13.71
CA ARG A 390 5.29 25.50 -14.66
C ARG A 390 5.72 25.02 -16.04
N VAL A 391 4.92 24.16 -16.67
CA VAL A 391 5.15 23.67 -18.06
C VAL A 391 5.16 24.79 -19.13
N ARG A 392 4.96 26.05 -18.73
CA ARG A 392 5.11 27.21 -19.62
C ARG A 392 6.51 27.81 -19.66
N ASP A 393 7.49 27.32 -18.90
CA ASP A 393 8.82 27.93 -18.84
C ASP A 393 9.86 27.27 -19.78
N PHE A 394 9.45 26.83 -20.98
CA PHE A 394 10.38 26.51 -22.08
C PHE A 394 10.95 27.78 -22.69
N GLU A 395 11.82 28.47 -21.94
CA GLU A 395 12.68 29.51 -22.47
C GLU A 395 14.09 28.97 -22.74
N ALA A 396 14.27 28.56 -24.00
CA ALA A 396 15.51 28.70 -24.75
C ALA A 396 16.75 27.92 -24.24
N ILE A 397 16.92 26.69 -24.74
CA ILE A 397 17.90 26.30 -25.76
C ILE A 397 17.79 24.77 -25.96
N VAL A 398 17.18 24.31 -27.05
CA VAL A 398 17.15 22.88 -27.45
C VAL A 398 18.34 22.58 -28.34
N CYS A 399 19.28 21.78 -27.88
CA CYS A 399 20.54 21.55 -28.60
C CYS A 399 21.40 20.41 -28.07
N PHE A 400 22.35 19.97 -28.90
CA PHE A 400 23.35 18.96 -28.57
C PHE A 400 24.67 19.62 -28.19
N THR A 401 25.49 18.95 -27.38
CA THR A 401 26.89 19.38 -27.17
C THR A 401 27.80 18.85 -28.28
N ALA A 402 29.00 19.43 -28.39
CA ALA A 402 30.00 18.98 -29.37
C ALA A 402 30.36 17.49 -29.14
N GLY A 403 30.45 16.73 -30.23
CA GLY A 403 30.79 15.32 -30.20
C GLY A 403 29.58 14.37 -30.11
N THR A 404 28.38 14.87 -29.81
CA THR A 404 27.16 14.05 -29.85
C THR A 404 26.92 13.49 -31.24
N LEU A 405 26.74 12.17 -31.35
CA LEU A 405 26.57 11.48 -32.62
C LEU A 405 25.10 11.40 -33.04
N ILE A 406 24.82 11.90 -34.24
CA ILE A 406 23.51 11.87 -34.88
C ILE A 406 23.49 10.75 -35.92
N THR A 407 22.42 9.97 -35.94
CA THR A 407 22.27 8.85 -36.88
C THR A 407 21.92 9.36 -38.27
N THR A 408 22.76 9.02 -39.26
CA THR A 408 22.52 9.31 -40.68
C THR A 408 22.46 8.02 -41.51
N PRO A 409 21.94 8.05 -42.74
CA PRO A 409 21.98 6.90 -43.65
C PRO A 409 23.40 6.40 -43.97
N ARG A 410 24.43 7.22 -43.72
CA ARG A 410 25.85 6.90 -43.94
C ARG A 410 26.59 6.48 -42.67
N GLY A 411 25.87 6.35 -41.54
CA GLY A 411 26.43 6.06 -40.23
C GLY A 411 26.26 7.23 -39.24
N GLU A 412 26.80 7.05 -38.03
CA GLU A 412 26.80 8.07 -36.97
C GLU A 412 27.74 9.23 -37.34
N VAL A 413 27.25 10.47 -37.28
CA VAL A 413 28.01 11.69 -37.62
C VAL A 413 27.95 12.65 -36.43
N PRO A 414 29.10 13.20 -35.97
CA PRO A 414 29.10 14.22 -34.92
C PRO A 414 28.28 15.45 -35.31
N VAL A 415 27.51 15.99 -34.36
CA VAL A 415 26.57 17.09 -34.60
C VAL A 415 27.24 18.32 -35.22
N GLU A 416 28.49 18.62 -34.88
CA GLU A 416 29.24 19.75 -35.42
C GLU A 416 29.66 19.60 -36.89
N ALA A 417 29.61 18.38 -37.43
CA ALA A 417 29.98 18.07 -38.80
C ALA A 417 28.80 18.16 -39.78
N LEU A 418 27.56 18.13 -39.27
CA LEU A 418 26.34 18.20 -40.08
C LEU A 418 26.15 19.59 -40.72
N ARG A 419 25.60 19.62 -41.94
CA ARG A 419 25.30 20.83 -42.70
C ARG A 419 23.88 20.77 -43.27
N PRO A 420 23.25 21.92 -43.60
CA PRO A 420 21.97 21.92 -44.31
C PRO A 420 22.07 21.11 -45.61
N GLY A 421 21.10 20.23 -45.83
CA GLY A 421 21.06 19.27 -46.92
C GLY A 421 21.62 17.88 -46.58
N ASP A 422 22.33 17.70 -45.46
CA ASP A 422 22.68 16.36 -44.98
C ASP A 422 21.41 15.62 -44.51
N GLU A 423 21.34 14.33 -44.81
CA GLU A 423 20.22 13.46 -44.45
C GLU A 423 20.43 12.84 -43.06
N VAL A 424 19.39 12.86 -42.23
CA VAL A 424 19.37 12.26 -40.89
C VAL A 424 18.21 11.27 -40.75
N LEU A 425 18.38 10.28 -39.88
CA LEU A 425 17.31 9.35 -39.54
C LEU A 425 16.35 10.01 -38.56
N THR A 426 15.08 10.07 -38.95
CA THR A 426 13.98 10.63 -38.15
C THR A 426 12.93 9.58 -37.83
N LEU A 427 12.17 9.83 -36.77
CA LEU A 427 11.07 8.97 -36.34
C LEU A 427 9.79 9.81 -36.31
N HIS A 428 9.03 9.75 -37.40
CA HIS A 428 7.71 10.37 -37.50
C HIS A 428 6.80 9.40 -38.24
N ASN A 429 5.98 8.66 -37.50
CA ASN A 429 5.15 7.54 -37.99
C ASN A 429 5.99 6.42 -38.65
N GLY A 430 7.17 6.14 -38.10
CA GLY A 430 8.15 5.19 -38.66
C GLY A 430 9.53 5.80 -38.89
N PRO A 431 10.56 4.98 -39.13
CA PRO A 431 11.89 5.46 -39.53
C PRO A 431 11.84 6.10 -40.92
N VAL A 432 12.13 7.40 -41.02
CA VAL A 432 12.12 8.16 -42.28
C VAL A 432 13.43 8.96 -42.39
N ILE A 433 14.01 9.01 -43.60
CA ILE A 433 15.19 9.83 -43.88
C ILE A 433 14.72 11.23 -44.30
N ARG A 434 15.24 12.27 -43.65
CA ARG A 434 14.90 13.67 -43.94
C ARG A 434 16.15 14.54 -44.05
N PRO A 435 16.19 15.54 -44.94
CA PRO A 435 17.29 16.48 -45.01
C PRO A 435 17.19 17.52 -43.88
N LEU A 436 18.33 17.90 -43.34
CA LEU A 436 18.46 19.09 -42.48
C LEU A 436 18.15 20.34 -43.31
N VAL A 437 17.27 21.19 -42.81
CA VAL A 437 16.97 22.50 -43.41
C VAL A 437 17.86 23.60 -42.86
N TRP A 438 18.32 23.44 -41.61
CA TRP A 438 19.22 24.39 -40.97
C TRP A 438 20.09 23.75 -39.89
N THR A 439 21.26 24.35 -39.66
CA THR A 439 22.15 24.02 -38.54
C THR A 439 22.72 25.30 -37.94
N GLY A 440 22.74 25.41 -36.61
CA GLY A 440 23.30 26.56 -35.89
C GLY A 440 24.11 26.16 -34.68
N ARG A 441 24.76 27.14 -34.04
CA ARG A 441 25.44 26.91 -32.77
C ARG A 441 25.48 28.17 -31.90
N THR A 442 25.48 27.95 -30.59
CA THR A 442 25.56 28.98 -29.55
C THR A 442 26.56 28.54 -28.50
N SER A 443 27.43 29.43 -28.01
CA SER A 443 28.34 29.11 -26.91
C SER A 443 27.98 29.90 -25.66
N VAL A 444 27.93 29.22 -24.51
CA VAL A 444 27.59 29.81 -23.21
C VAL A 444 28.73 29.57 -22.21
N ASP A 445 29.09 30.59 -21.43
CA ASP A 445 30.01 30.47 -20.29
C ASP A 445 29.18 30.07 -19.06
N VAL A 446 29.11 28.77 -18.78
CA VAL A 446 28.27 28.21 -17.70
C VAL A 446 28.76 28.69 -16.34
N ALA A 447 30.07 28.79 -16.14
CA ALA A 447 30.66 29.25 -14.89
C ALA A 447 30.28 30.70 -14.55
N ARG A 448 30.04 31.55 -15.56
CA ARG A 448 29.67 32.97 -15.37
C ARG A 448 28.20 33.28 -15.63
N HIS A 449 27.39 32.28 -15.98
CA HIS A 449 25.97 32.50 -16.21
C HIS A 449 25.23 32.75 -14.89
N PRO A 450 24.35 33.76 -14.80
CA PRO A 450 23.62 34.08 -13.57
C PRO A 450 22.68 32.96 -13.11
N ASP A 451 22.21 32.14 -14.06
CA ASP A 451 21.41 30.95 -13.80
C ASP A 451 22.13 29.72 -14.37
N ARG A 452 22.98 29.09 -13.56
CA ARG A 452 23.80 27.95 -14.00
C ARG A 452 22.96 26.70 -14.25
N VAL A 453 21.81 26.56 -13.58
CA VAL A 453 20.92 25.41 -13.71
C VAL A 453 20.31 25.39 -15.11
N LYS A 454 19.90 26.54 -15.64
CA LYS A 454 19.31 26.64 -17.00
C LYS A 454 20.29 26.36 -18.15
N VAL A 455 21.60 26.50 -17.96
CA VAL A 455 22.57 26.41 -19.06
C VAL A 455 23.61 25.31 -18.92
N ALA A 456 23.75 24.70 -17.74
CA ALA A 456 24.69 23.61 -17.53
C ALA A 456 24.21 22.35 -18.28
N PRO A 457 25.07 21.67 -19.05
CA PRO A 457 24.70 20.46 -19.78
C PRO A 457 24.15 19.39 -18.86
N VAL A 458 23.23 18.59 -19.39
CA VAL A 458 22.79 17.35 -18.78
C VAL A 458 23.47 16.20 -19.50
N ARG A 459 24.21 15.39 -18.74
CA ARG A 459 24.76 14.11 -19.19
C ARG A 459 23.83 13.00 -18.78
N ILE A 460 23.22 12.34 -19.75
CA ILE A 460 22.49 11.09 -19.60
C ILE A 460 23.50 9.97 -19.85
N THR A 461 23.90 9.25 -18.79
CA THR A 461 24.91 8.20 -18.93
C THR A 461 24.38 7.03 -19.74
N ARG A 462 25.30 6.26 -20.32
CA ARG A 462 24.95 5.04 -21.05
C ARG A 462 23.98 4.14 -20.27
N GLY A 463 22.85 3.78 -20.88
CA GLY A 463 21.84 2.89 -20.30
C GLY A 463 20.84 3.56 -19.34
N ALA A 464 20.97 4.86 -19.08
CA ALA A 464 20.15 5.56 -18.10
C ALA A 464 18.67 5.74 -18.49
N LEU A 465 18.29 5.45 -19.75
CA LEU A 465 16.92 5.56 -20.25
C LEU A 465 16.24 4.19 -20.44
N GLY A 466 16.81 3.11 -19.89
CA GLY A 466 16.30 1.73 -20.08
C GLY A 466 16.86 1.02 -21.32
N ASP A 467 16.79 -0.31 -21.34
CA ASP A 467 17.21 -1.18 -22.47
C ASP A 467 18.63 -0.94 -23.03
N GLY A 468 19.53 -0.40 -22.20
CA GLY A 468 20.89 -0.06 -22.61
C GLY A 468 21.00 1.22 -23.46
N ILE A 469 19.95 2.06 -23.48
CA ILE A 469 19.86 3.36 -24.14
C ILE A 469 20.13 4.49 -23.14
N PRO A 470 20.82 5.59 -23.53
CA PRO A 470 21.58 5.72 -24.76
C PRO A 470 22.74 4.72 -24.77
N PHE A 471 23.22 4.34 -25.95
CA PHE A 471 24.34 3.40 -26.12
C PHE A 471 25.68 3.99 -25.62
N ARG A 472 25.74 5.31 -25.48
CA ARG A 472 26.86 6.10 -24.94
C ARG A 472 26.29 7.29 -24.19
N ASP A 473 27.13 7.98 -23.42
CA ASP A 473 26.70 9.20 -22.73
C ASP A 473 26.13 10.22 -23.72
N LEU A 474 24.87 10.60 -23.53
CA LEU A 474 24.21 11.64 -24.31
C LEU A 474 24.27 12.94 -23.51
N VAL A 475 24.96 13.95 -24.05
CA VAL A 475 25.11 15.25 -23.39
C VAL A 475 24.39 16.33 -24.18
N VAL A 476 23.37 16.92 -23.57
CA VAL A 476 22.43 17.87 -24.18
C VAL A 476 22.19 19.07 -23.27
N SER A 477 21.51 20.10 -23.77
CA SER A 477 21.04 21.19 -22.91
C SER A 477 19.92 20.75 -21.96
N PRO A 478 19.69 21.49 -20.86
CA PRO A 478 18.59 21.19 -19.93
C PRO A 478 17.21 21.14 -20.58
N ASP A 479 16.93 22.01 -21.55
CA ASP A 479 15.62 22.04 -22.19
C ASP A 479 15.48 21.03 -23.34
N HIS A 480 16.50 20.22 -23.60
CA HIS A 480 16.48 19.25 -24.70
C HIS A 480 15.49 18.12 -24.42
N GLY A 481 14.45 17.99 -25.23
CA GLY A 481 13.45 16.94 -25.14
C GLY A 481 13.98 15.56 -25.54
N ILE A 482 13.98 14.64 -24.58
CA ILE A 482 14.23 13.21 -24.75
C ILE A 482 12.90 12.50 -24.92
N LEU A 483 12.77 11.66 -25.96
CA LEU A 483 11.57 10.87 -26.15
C LEU A 483 11.59 9.65 -25.23
N LEU A 484 10.66 9.61 -24.29
CA LEU A 484 10.41 8.49 -23.38
C LEU A 484 8.96 8.06 -23.55
N ASP A 485 8.74 6.81 -23.93
CA ASP A 485 7.40 6.22 -24.11
C ASP A 485 6.40 7.05 -24.92
N GLY A 486 6.91 7.74 -25.95
CA GLY A 486 6.11 8.56 -26.87
C GLY A 486 5.97 10.03 -26.48
N HIS A 487 6.60 10.47 -25.38
CA HIS A 487 6.54 11.85 -24.89
C HIS A 487 7.93 12.50 -24.83
N LEU A 488 8.01 13.79 -25.15
CA LEU A 488 9.24 14.57 -25.04
C LEU A 488 9.36 15.14 -23.62
N VAL A 489 10.44 14.78 -22.92
CA VAL A 489 10.75 15.25 -21.57
C VAL A 489 12.08 16.00 -21.60
N ALA A 490 12.12 17.23 -21.08
CA ALA A 490 13.35 18.00 -21.02
C ALA A 490 14.41 17.29 -20.16
N ALA A 491 15.63 17.14 -20.68
CA ALA A 491 16.72 16.44 -20.01
C ALA A 491 17.03 17.00 -18.61
N GLY A 492 16.82 18.30 -18.40
CA GLY A 492 16.98 18.98 -17.12
C GLY A 492 16.05 18.46 -16.02
N LEU A 493 14.90 17.90 -16.39
CA LEU A 493 13.94 17.26 -15.49
C LEU A 493 14.32 15.83 -15.14
N LEU A 494 15.13 15.18 -15.97
CA LEU A 494 15.57 13.80 -15.78
C LEU A 494 16.77 13.68 -14.82
N VAL A 495 17.30 14.80 -14.30
CA VAL A 495 18.50 14.81 -13.46
C VAL A 495 18.22 14.15 -12.11
N ASN A 496 18.84 13.00 -11.86
CA ASN A 496 18.68 12.20 -10.63
C ASN A 496 19.94 12.13 -9.75
N GLY A 497 21.04 12.76 -10.17
CA GLY A 497 22.28 12.83 -9.39
C GLY A 497 23.16 11.57 -9.42
N THR A 498 22.73 10.50 -10.11
CA THR A 498 23.48 9.24 -10.24
C THR A 498 23.80 8.92 -11.70
N THR A 499 22.79 8.61 -12.51
CA THR A 499 22.93 8.19 -13.91
C THR A 499 22.60 9.32 -14.89
N ILE A 500 21.88 10.35 -14.47
CA ILE A 500 21.62 11.56 -15.24
C ILE A 500 22.10 12.76 -14.42
N LEU A 501 23.17 13.38 -14.92
CA LEU A 501 24.01 14.30 -14.15
C LEU A 501 24.03 15.68 -14.78
N ARG A 502 23.90 16.71 -13.95
CA ARG A 502 24.11 18.10 -14.37
C ARG A 502 25.58 18.48 -14.29
N GLU A 503 26.17 18.85 -15.42
CA GLU A 503 27.60 19.15 -15.52
C GLU A 503 27.90 20.63 -15.25
N THR A 504 27.97 21.00 -13.98
CA THR A 504 28.18 22.40 -13.56
C THR A 504 29.63 22.88 -13.63
N TRP A 505 30.58 21.98 -13.91
CA TRP A 505 32.02 22.26 -13.92
C TRP A 505 32.54 22.87 -15.23
N HIS A 506 31.73 22.93 -16.28
CA HIS A 506 32.18 23.44 -17.57
C HIS A 506 32.39 24.96 -17.55
N HIS A 507 33.55 25.43 -17.99
CA HIS A 507 33.81 26.87 -18.13
C HIS A 507 33.11 27.46 -19.35
N ARG A 508 33.02 26.72 -20.46
CA ARG A 508 32.32 27.15 -21.68
C ARG A 508 31.81 25.95 -22.45
N VAL A 509 30.52 25.96 -22.75
CA VAL A 509 29.84 24.90 -23.52
C VAL A 509 29.42 25.47 -24.86
N THR A 510 29.56 24.67 -25.93
CA THR A 510 29.00 25.00 -27.24
C THR A 510 27.89 24.03 -27.57
N TYR A 511 26.74 24.60 -27.87
CA TYR A 511 25.50 23.95 -28.17
C TYR A 511 25.21 24.05 -29.67
N TYR A 512 24.82 22.95 -30.29
CA TYR A 512 24.51 22.82 -31.72
C TYR A 512 23.03 22.57 -31.91
N HIS A 513 22.44 23.33 -32.83
CA HIS A 513 21.02 23.29 -33.15
C HIS A 513 20.84 22.71 -34.55
N LEU A 514 19.84 21.86 -34.73
CA LEU A 514 19.48 21.24 -35.99
C LEU A 514 18.00 21.49 -36.26
N GLU A 515 17.64 21.76 -37.50
CA GLU A 515 16.26 21.87 -37.96
C GLU A 515 16.05 20.93 -39.15
N ILE A 516 14.93 20.21 -39.18
CA ILE A 516 14.58 19.22 -40.21
C ILE A 516 13.26 19.60 -40.89
N GLU A 517 13.14 19.34 -42.19
CA GLU A 517 11.93 19.63 -42.96
C GLU A 517 10.72 18.83 -42.44
N GLY A 518 9.65 19.55 -42.08
CA GLY A 518 8.37 18.93 -41.70
C GLY A 518 8.36 18.31 -40.31
N HIS A 519 9.29 18.75 -39.44
CA HIS A 519 9.42 18.37 -38.03
C HIS A 519 9.92 16.93 -37.82
N GLY A 520 10.81 16.66 -36.85
CA GLY A 520 11.22 15.29 -36.60
C GLY A 520 11.99 15.05 -35.30
N LEU A 521 11.55 14.03 -34.56
CA LEU A 521 12.40 13.28 -33.65
C LEU A 521 13.56 12.68 -34.45
N LEU A 522 14.78 12.76 -33.94
CA LEU A 522 15.97 12.12 -34.53
C LEU A 522 16.56 11.09 -33.56
N LEU A 523 17.38 10.20 -34.09
CA LEU A 523 18.12 9.24 -33.28
C LEU A 523 19.54 9.74 -33.00
N SER A 524 19.88 9.92 -31.72
CA SER A 524 21.19 10.39 -31.24
C SER A 524 21.71 9.49 -30.14
N GLU A 525 22.93 8.97 -30.27
CA GLU A 525 23.53 8.01 -29.31
C GLU A 525 22.62 6.81 -28.98
N GLY A 526 21.70 6.44 -29.89
CA GLY A 526 20.70 5.40 -29.66
C GLY A 526 19.42 5.85 -28.95
N ALA A 527 19.35 7.07 -28.43
CA ALA A 527 18.13 7.66 -27.87
C ALA A 527 17.37 8.46 -28.93
N VAL A 528 16.04 8.44 -28.84
CA VAL A 528 15.17 9.26 -29.69
C VAL A 528 14.96 10.61 -29.01
N THR A 529 15.18 11.70 -29.74
CA THR A 529 15.29 13.03 -29.14
C THR A 529 14.88 14.11 -30.11
N GLU A 530 14.50 15.29 -29.61
CA GLU A 530 13.95 16.36 -30.45
C GLU A 530 14.98 17.17 -31.25
N THR A 531 14.47 17.96 -32.21
CA THR A 531 15.19 19.01 -32.93
C THR A 531 14.73 20.40 -32.48
N TYR A 532 15.38 21.46 -32.97
CA TYR A 532 15.03 22.84 -32.66
C TYR A 532 13.56 23.18 -32.98
N LEU A 533 12.93 23.93 -32.06
CA LEU A 533 11.53 24.39 -32.06
C LEU A 533 11.43 25.90 -32.35
N ASP A 534 10.48 26.32 -33.19
CA ASP A 534 10.09 27.74 -33.33
C ASP A 534 8.59 27.97 -33.11
N ASP A 535 8.21 29.23 -32.85
CA ASP A 535 6.81 29.63 -32.60
C ASP A 535 5.86 29.32 -33.78
N GLY A 536 6.40 29.17 -34.99
CA GLY A 536 5.65 28.89 -36.21
C GLY A 536 5.19 27.44 -36.35
N ASN A 537 5.90 26.48 -35.73
CA ASN A 537 5.67 25.04 -35.91
C ASN A 537 5.13 24.33 -34.65
N ARG A 538 4.88 25.06 -33.55
CA ARG A 538 4.37 24.54 -32.26
C ARG A 538 3.05 23.76 -32.36
N HIS A 539 2.16 24.12 -33.27
CA HIS A 539 0.85 23.47 -33.48
C HIS A 539 0.94 22.11 -34.20
N LEU A 540 2.13 21.70 -34.66
CA LEU A 540 2.34 20.42 -35.34
C LEU A 540 2.65 19.28 -34.36
N PHE A 541 2.82 19.57 -33.06
CA PHE A 541 3.03 18.58 -31.98
C PHE A 541 1.71 18.05 -31.39
N ASP A 542 0.58 18.71 -31.67
CA ASP A 542 -0.76 18.33 -31.18
C ASP A 542 -1.28 17.00 -31.79
N ASN A 543 -0.53 16.39 -32.74
CA ASN A 543 -0.92 15.18 -33.47
C ASN A 543 0.23 14.17 -33.67
N ALA A 544 1.24 14.13 -32.79
CA ALA A 544 2.20 13.02 -32.75
C ALA A 544 1.60 11.78 -32.05
N ALA A 545 0.36 11.42 -32.39
CA ALA A 545 -0.25 10.19 -31.95
C ALA A 545 0.39 9.00 -32.71
N LEU A 546 0.78 7.97 -31.98
CA LEU A 546 1.07 6.60 -32.46
C LEU A 546 2.44 6.35 -33.11
N ALA A 547 3.52 6.53 -32.36
CA ALA A 547 4.77 5.82 -32.62
C ALA A 547 5.22 5.00 -31.39
N THR A 548 4.38 4.06 -30.95
CA THR A 548 4.88 2.88 -30.24
C THR A 548 5.68 2.05 -31.24
N ILE A 549 6.93 2.42 -31.46
CA ILE A 549 7.87 1.57 -32.21
C ILE A 549 8.82 1.03 -31.17
N ALA A 550 8.50 -0.17 -30.69
CA ALA A 550 9.54 -1.12 -30.33
C ALA A 550 10.48 -1.20 -31.54
N VAL A 551 11.60 -0.48 -31.50
CA VAL A 551 12.64 -0.59 -32.51
C VAL A 551 13.28 -1.94 -32.25
N ASP A 552 12.90 -2.96 -33.01
CA ASP A 552 13.61 -4.24 -33.03
C ASP A 552 15.02 -4.00 -33.60
N PHE A 553 15.96 -3.71 -32.71
CA PHE A 553 17.36 -3.52 -33.06
C PHE A 553 18.00 -4.81 -33.60
N ALA A 554 17.43 -6.00 -33.35
CA ALA A 554 17.90 -7.25 -33.92
C ALA A 554 17.54 -7.35 -35.42
N ALA A 555 16.38 -6.85 -35.83
CA ALA A 555 16.00 -6.71 -37.24
C ALA A 555 16.89 -5.71 -38.00
N LEU A 556 17.35 -4.64 -37.35
CA LEU A 556 18.28 -3.65 -37.94
C LEU A 556 19.73 -4.17 -38.03
N ARG A 557 20.19 -5.01 -37.09
CA ARG A 557 21.51 -5.67 -37.13
C ARG A 557 21.55 -6.87 -38.09
N GLY A 558 20.41 -7.55 -38.32
CA GLY A 558 20.30 -8.74 -39.16
C GLY A 558 20.51 -8.50 -40.67
N ASN A 559 20.42 -7.25 -41.13
CA ASN A 559 20.59 -6.88 -42.55
C ASN A 559 22.05 -6.56 -42.94
N GLY A 560 23.03 -7.30 -42.41
CA GLY A 560 24.33 -7.63 -43.05
C GLY A 560 25.16 -6.58 -43.82
N ARG A 561 24.89 -5.27 -43.73
CA ARG A 561 25.55 -4.23 -44.56
C ARG A 561 26.38 -3.20 -43.80
N TYR A 562 26.53 -3.33 -42.49
CA TYR A 562 27.43 -2.47 -41.72
C TYR A 562 28.53 -3.29 -41.06
N ALA A 563 29.26 -4.05 -41.88
CA ALA A 563 30.61 -4.47 -41.55
C ALA A 563 31.55 -3.29 -41.82
N ALA A 564 32.40 -2.98 -40.83
CA ALA A 564 33.44 -1.97 -40.90
C ALA A 564 34.17 -1.94 -42.26
N ALA A 565 34.17 -0.80 -42.95
CA ALA A 565 35.03 -0.59 -44.11
C ALA A 565 35.32 0.89 -44.38
N ALA A 566 36.56 1.26 -44.03
CA ALA A 566 37.55 2.03 -44.81
C ALA A 566 37.19 3.41 -45.43
N CYS A 567 38.16 4.33 -45.28
CA CYS A 567 38.20 5.69 -45.82
C CYS A 567 38.09 5.82 -47.37
N ALA A 568 37.40 6.90 -47.80
CA ALA A 568 37.57 7.75 -49.01
C ALA A 568 37.14 7.23 -50.42
N PRO A 569 36.85 8.11 -51.44
CA PRO A 569 36.93 9.59 -51.49
C PRO A 569 35.64 10.36 -51.95
N LEU A 570 35.73 11.69 -51.86
CA LEU A 570 34.75 12.75 -52.18
C LEU A 570 34.11 12.68 -53.58
N LEU A 571 32.83 13.10 -53.68
CA LEU A 571 32.21 13.61 -54.91
C LEU A 571 32.69 15.04 -55.20
N ALA A 572 33.16 15.31 -56.42
CA ALA A 572 33.68 16.61 -56.85
C ALA A 572 32.59 17.56 -57.40
N GLU A 573 32.84 18.87 -57.34
CA GLU A 573 32.04 19.91 -57.99
C GLU A 573 31.89 19.65 -59.50
N GLY A 574 30.65 19.61 -59.98
CA GLY A 574 30.32 19.44 -61.41
C GLY A 574 29.29 18.34 -61.72
N ASP A 575 28.80 17.61 -60.72
CA ASP A 575 27.82 16.56 -60.95
C ASP A 575 26.43 17.14 -61.30
N LEU A 576 25.92 16.81 -62.49
CA LEU A 576 24.71 17.35 -63.12
C LEU A 576 23.43 17.17 -62.26
N ARG A 577 23.46 16.29 -61.26
CA ARG A 577 22.36 16.09 -60.31
C ARG A 577 22.22 17.22 -59.29
N LEU A 578 23.30 17.89 -58.88
CA LEU A 578 23.25 18.97 -57.88
C LEU A 578 22.64 20.26 -58.46
N THR A 579 22.89 20.54 -59.75
CA THR A 579 22.37 21.71 -60.46
C THR A 579 20.85 21.61 -60.70
N GLY A 580 20.35 20.40 -60.95
CA GLY A 580 18.91 20.14 -61.13
C GLY A 580 18.09 20.22 -59.83
N ILE A 581 18.73 20.08 -58.67
CA ILE A 581 18.10 20.19 -57.35
C ILE A 581 17.99 21.67 -56.94
N ARG A 582 19.03 22.49 -57.18
CA ARG A 582 19.01 23.94 -56.90
C ARG A 582 17.93 24.68 -57.70
N ALA A 583 17.77 24.36 -58.98
CA ALA A 583 16.74 24.98 -59.82
C ALA A 583 15.30 24.72 -59.34
N ARG A 584 15.03 23.58 -58.68
CA ARG A 584 13.68 23.25 -58.15
C ARG A 584 13.37 23.93 -56.83
N LEU A 585 14.40 24.32 -56.07
CA LEU A 585 14.26 25.02 -54.80
C LEU A 585 13.98 26.52 -55.03
N ASP A 586 14.62 27.15 -56.03
CA ASP A 586 14.38 28.55 -56.38
C ASP A 586 12.96 28.79 -56.92
N ASP A 587 12.42 27.86 -57.73
CA ASP A 587 11.03 27.93 -58.23
C ASP A 587 9.98 27.80 -57.12
N ARG A 588 10.28 27.03 -56.06
CA ARG A 588 9.38 26.88 -54.89
C ARG A 588 9.42 28.11 -53.99
N ALA A 589 10.58 28.74 -53.83
CA ALA A 589 10.73 29.97 -53.06
C ALA A 589 9.99 31.16 -53.71
N ALA A 590 10.03 31.28 -55.05
CA ALA A 590 9.34 32.35 -55.77
C ALA A 590 7.80 32.23 -55.74
N GLY A 591 7.26 31.01 -55.69
CA GLY A 591 5.81 30.75 -55.64
C GLY A 591 5.15 31.00 -54.27
N ALA A 592 5.90 30.88 -53.17
CA ALA A 592 5.41 31.10 -51.82
C ALA A 592 5.16 32.60 -51.52
N ASP A 593 5.97 33.48 -52.10
CA ASP A 593 5.92 34.92 -51.85
C ASP A 593 4.77 35.63 -52.60
N ALA A 594 4.34 35.08 -53.73
CA ALA A 594 3.15 35.54 -54.48
C ALA A 594 1.83 35.15 -53.79
N ARG A 595 1.80 34.02 -53.07
CA ARG A 595 0.60 33.56 -52.32
C ARG A 595 0.42 34.28 -50.99
N ARG A 596 1.51 34.71 -50.32
CA ARG A 596 1.45 35.55 -49.12
C ARG A 596 0.92 36.97 -49.38
N ARG A 597 1.15 37.55 -50.57
CA ARG A 597 0.66 38.89 -50.95
C ARG A 597 -0.79 38.93 -51.46
N ALA A 598 -1.44 37.77 -51.64
CA ALA A 598 -2.83 37.67 -52.08
C ALA A 598 -3.82 37.32 -50.96
N ARG A 599 -3.34 37.15 -49.71
CA ARG A 599 -4.15 36.89 -48.51
C ARG A 599 -3.95 37.91 -47.37
N ALA A 600 -3.13 38.93 -47.60
CA ALA A 600 -3.17 40.22 -46.90
C ALA A 600 -3.85 41.22 -47.85
#